data_AF-A0A087N805-F1
#
_entry.id   AF-A0A087N805-F1
#
_cell.length_a   1.000
_cell.length_b   1.000
_cell.length_c   1.000
_cell.angle_alpha   90.00
_cell.angle_beta   90.00
_cell.angle_gamma   90.00
#
_symmetry.space_group_name_H-M   'P 1'
#
loop_
_entity.id
_entity.type
_entity.pdbx_description
1 polymer ?
#
loop_
_entity_poly.entity_id
_entity_poly.type
_entity_poly.pdbx_seq_one_letter_code
_entity_poly.pdbx_strand_id
1 'polypeptide(L)' 'MPVIFLTDSSGHEAEEEMRALDPAGVLSKPFNPLSLAIDIRLMADRWSAMH' A
#
# COMPACT_ATOMS: atom_id res chain seq x y z
N MET A 1 10.62 -8.99 1.18
CA MET A 1 10.64 -7.91 0.19
C MET A 1 9.34 -7.16 0.35
N PRO A 2 9.33 -5.83 0.56
CA PRO A 2 8.10 -5.08 0.77
C PRO A 2 7.24 -5.12 -0.49
N VAL A 3 5.98 -5.53 -0.34
CA VAL A 3 4.96 -5.51 -1.41
C VAL A 3 3.98 -4.39 -1.09
N ILE A 4 3.67 -3.55 -2.07
CA ILE A 4 2.68 -2.48 -1.93
C ILE A 4 1.66 -2.63 -3.04
N PHE A 5 0.38 -2.73 -2.67
CA PHE A 5 -0.72 -2.84 -3.64
C PHE A 5 -1.21 -1.46 -4.07
N LEU A 6 -1.52 -1.32 -5.36
CA LEU A 6 -2.17 -0.16 -5.95
C LEU A 6 -3.53 -0.60 -6.53
N THR A 7 -4.61 -0.32 -5.80
CA THR A 7 -5.97 -0.77 -6.13
C THR A 7 -6.84 0.39 -6.63
N ASP A 8 -7.95 0.09 -7.29
CA ASP A 8 -9.02 1.08 -7.47
C ASP A 8 -9.78 1.30 -6.15
N SER A 9 -10.52 2.40 -6.04
CA SER A 9 -11.35 2.71 -4.86
C SER A 9 -12.69 1.95 -4.86
N SER A 10 -12.90 1.00 -5.78
CA SER A 10 -14.24 0.49 -6.08
C SER A 10 -14.69 -0.69 -5.21
N GLY A 11 -13.85 -1.21 -4.30
CA GLY A 11 -14.27 -2.28 -3.39
C GLY A 11 -13.48 -2.34 -2.08
N HIS A 12 -14.19 -2.18 -0.95
CA HIS A 12 -13.65 -2.43 0.40
C HIS A 12 -13.19 -3.89 0.58
N GLU A 13 -13.90 -4.85 -0.01
CA GLU A 13 -13.56 -6.28 0.12
C GLU A 13 -12.18 -6.61 -0.48
N ALA A 14 -11.85 -6.06 -1.65
CA ALA A 14 -10.54 -6.27 -2.27
C ALA A 14 -9.39 -5.68 -1.44
N GLU A 15 -9.63 -4.56 -0.76
CA GLU A 15 -8.64 -3.95 0.13
C GLU A 15 -8.41 -4.81 1.39
N GLU A 16 -9.47 -5.38 1.97
CA GLU A 16 -9.38 -6.30 3.11
C GLU A 16 -8.61 -7.58 2.75
N GLU A 17 -8.90 -8.17 1.60
CA GLU A 17 -8.17 -9.33 1.08
C GLU A 17 -6.68 -9.01 0.88
N MET A 18 -6.35 -7.86 0.29
CA MET A 18 -4.97 -7.42 0.10
C MET A 18 -4.26 -7.20 1.43
N ARG A 19 -4.93 -6.62 2.44
CA ARG A 19 -4.38 -6.43 3.79
C ARG A 19 -4.11 -7.74 4.51
N ALA A 20 -4.94 -8.77 4.28
CA ALA A 20 -4.75 -10.10 4.88
C ALA A 20 -3.48 -10.81 4.39
N LEU A 21 -2.89 -10.38 3.27
CA LEU A 21 -1.61 -10.91 2.76
C LEU A 21 -0.37 -10.33 3.47
N ASP A 22 -0.58 -9.49 4.49
CA ASP A 22 0.47 -8.77 5.22
C ASP A 22 1.46 -7.98 4.30
N PRO A 23 0.95 -7.12 3.39
CA PRO A 23 1.80 -6.29 2.56
C PRO A 23 2.42 -5.14 3.36
N ALA A 24 3.46 -4.52 2.80
CA ALA A 24 4.01 -3.27 3.33
C ALA A 24 3.01 -2.11 3.26
N GLY A 25 2.02 -2.17 2.35
CA GLY A 25 0.92 -1.21 2.28
C GLY A 25 -0.07 -1.47 1.16
N VAL A 26 -1.21 -0.78 1.23
CA VAL A 26 -2.24 -0.74 0.18
C VAL A 26 -2.60 0.72 -0.08
N LEU A 27 -2.60 1.12 -1.35
CA LEU A 27 -2.93 2.45 -1.83
C LEU A 27 -4.08 2.38 -2.83
N SER A 28 -5.13 3.16 -2.61
CA SER A 28 -6.30 3.23 -3.48
C SER A 28 -6.22 4.42 -4.45
N LYS A 29 -6.67 4.22 -5.69
CA LYS A 29 -6.81 5.27 -6.70
C LYS A 29 -8.13 6.05 -6.49
N PRO A 30 -8.18 7.35 -6.79
CA PRO A 30 -7.08 8.16 -7.30
C PRO A 30 -6.11 8.56 -6.18
N PHE A 31 -4.82 8.49 -6.47
CA PHE A 31 -3.75 9.02 -5.61
C PHE A 31 -3.11 10.25 -6.24
N ASN A 32 -2.48 11.08 -5.41
CA ASN A 32 -1.69 12.20 -5.89
C ASN A 32 -0.32 11.70 -6.42
N PRO A 33 0.00 11.87 -7.71
CA PRO A 33 1.29 11.42 -8.25
C PRO A 33 2.50 12.09 -7.60
N LEU A 34 2.33 13.31 -7.09
CA LEU A 34 3.41 14.05 -6.42
C LEU A 34 3.73 13.50 -5.03
N SER A 35 2.76 12.88 -4.35
CA SER A 35 2.99 12.26 -3.03
C SER A 35 3.30 10.76 -3.11
N LEU A 36 2.90 10.08 -4.20
CA LEU A 36 2.97 8.62 -4.32
C LEU A 36 4.34 8.04 -3.98
N ALA A 37 5.42 8.62 -4.49
CA ALA A 37 6.77 8.11 -4.23
C ALA A 37 7.17 8.22 -2.75
N ILE A 38 6.71 9.28 -2.07
CA ILE A 38 6.92 9.49 -0.65
C ILE A 38 6.11 8.48 0.15
N ASP A 39 4.85 8.28 -0.21
CA ASP A 39 3.96 7.32 0.46
C ASP A 39 4.52 5.89 0.36
N ILE A 40 4.98 5.48 -0.83
CA ILE A 40 5.66 4.20 -1.07
C ILE A 40 6.91 4.06 -0.20
N ARG A 41 7.75 5.10 -0.14
CA ARG A 41 8.98 5.09 0.65
C ARG A 41 8.69 4.89 2.12
N LEU A 42 7.73 5.63 2.67
CA LEU A 42 7.35 5.54 4.08
C LEU A 42 6.78 4.15 4.43
N MET A 43 5.99 3.55 3.54
CA MET A 43 5.47 2.18 3.73
C MET A 43 6.60 1.14 3.74
N ALA A 44 7.51 1.22 2.78
CA ALA A 44 8.64 0.29 2.69
C ALA A 44 9.61 0.42 3.88
N ASP A 45 9.91 1.65 4.33
CA ASP A 45 10.79 1.90 5.48
C ASP A 45 10.15 1.37 6.77
N ARG A 46 8.83 1.55 6.97
CA ARG A 46 8.12 0.98 8.13
C ARG A 46 8.13 -0.55 8.11
N TRP A 47 7.86 -1.18 6.96
CA TRP A 47 7.87 -2.63 6.84
C TRP A 47 9.24 -3.22 7.21
N SER A 48 10.32 -2.60 6.72
CA SER A 48 11.71 -3.01 6.96
C SER A 48 12.17 -2.79 8.40
N ALA A 49 11.48 -1.96 9.19
CA ALA A 49 11.77 -1.77 10.60
C ALA A 49 11.08 -2.82 11.50
N MET A 50 10.05 -3.49 11.00
CA MET A 50 9.25 -4.48 11.73
C MET A 50 9.62 -5.93 11.39
N HIS A 51 10.31 -6.14 10.26
CA HIS A 51 10.70 -7.45 9.71
C HIS A 51 12.19 -7.47 9.40
#